data_AF-A0A2T4A9U5-F1
#
_entry.id   AF-A0A2T4A9U5-F1
#
_cell.length_a   1.000
_cell.length_b   1.000
_cell.length_c   1.000
_cell.angle_alpha   90.00
_cell.angle_beta   90.00
_cell.angle_gamma   90.00
#
_symmetry.space_group_name_H-M   'P 1'
#
loop_
_entity.id
_entity.type
_entity.pdbx_description
1 polymer ?
#
loop_
_entity_poly.entity_id
_entity_poly.type
_entity_poly.pdbx_seq_one_letter_code
_entity_poly.pdbx_strand_id
1 'polypeptide(L)'
;MYQNTRTYSRRRRSQRLIEAENSKKRLRDSTEPIHLPILSFPTEILLSVISHLPSPWQLSLGLTCRFFSELTRRNTLPRFEGKYLVEFLSTLQRDIPNMYFCYCCNKLRTLDPNLDYKNQAHTETAGVFTNSRWAPDPTNFLHIKLPPFFSSFLFDTKISFMEANLVMNRHFHGLSHGTSLRGLERCSILEDVIELGRCIMFRRKLKKRDYISEDFVDPEAKFLEENPEALPRREDAWRFLFRSSPKIIDDELFIARFYTLTGPPVTREQLKKLMESTSIPICSHLTCSAFPYCCYLGRRLPRRYLRCCPFIWSKNLYRDGDGKIIEFDPEHDSCLLCSTDYDISVDLKTNNETTIKISIYHRLGSCRSPSDKHWNYFVTPLPQAPCWKLLLNADFKLPRNFDSNDGLFDFGNFPSAQEIRSRHLEVDPGVARRKWHEEAPDEKL
;
A
#
# COMPACT_ATOMS: atom_id res chain seq x y z
N MET A 1 -29.92 75.99 -24.32
CA MET A 1 -28.51 76.22 -23.96
C MET A 1 -28.33 75.94 -22.47
N TYR A 2 -28.15 74.69 -22.05
CA TYR A 2 -26.87 73.95 -21.92
C TYR A 2 -25.92 74.41 -20.79
N GLN A 3 -26.40 74.79 -19.58
CA GLN A 3 -25.47 74.99 -18.45
C GLN A 3 -25.88 74.38 -17.08
N ASN A 4 -27.12 73.95 -16.85
CA ASN A 4 -27.53 73.48 -15.51
C ASN A 4 -27.48 71.95 -15.25
N THR A 5 -27.21 71.12 -16.25
CA THR A 5 -27.09 69.65 -16.07
C THR A 5 -25.67 69.19 -15.70
N ARG A 6 -24.63 69.98 -15.99
CA ARG A 6 -23.23 69.63 -15.67
C ARG A 6 -22.89 69.74 -14.19
N THR A 7 -23.47 70.70 -13.47
CA THR A 7 -23.19 70.93 -12.03
C THR A 7 -23.83 69.87 -11.14
N TYR A 8 -25.05 69.42 -11.47
CA TYR A 8 -25.75 68.36 -10.73
C TYR A 8 -25.11 66.97 -10.93
N SER A 9 -24.61 66.70 -12.15
CA SER A 9 -23.83 65.50 -12.49
C SER A 9 -22.50 65.44 -11.73
N ARG A 10 -21.78 66.57 -11.61
CA ARG A 10 -20.47 66.65 -10.95
C ARG A 10 -20.54 66.38 -9.44
N ARG A 11 -21.58 66.90 -8.76
CA ARG A 11 -21.82 66.66 -7.32
C ARG A 11 -22.17 65.20 -7.00
N ARG A 12 -23.00 64.54 -7.82
CA ARG A 12 -23.28 63.10 -7.65
C ARG A 12 -22.05 62.23 -7.91
N ARG A 13 -21.18 62.63 -8.83
CA ARG A 13 -19.94 61.88 -9.15
C ARG A 13 -18.88 62.04 -8.05
N SER A 14 -18.74 63.24 -7.45
CA SER A 14 -17.84 63.45 -6.31
C SER A 14 -18.33 62.75 -5.05
N GLN A 15 -19.63 62.72 -4.80
CA GLN A 15 -20.20 62.04 -3.62
C GLN A 15 -20.07 60.52 -3.72
N ARG A 16 -20.28 59.94 -4.91
CA ARG A 16 -19.99 58.51 -5.16
C ARG A 16 -18.51 58.16 -5.09
N LEU A 17 -17.61 59.08 -5.46
CA LEU A 17 -16.17 58.88 -5.30
C LEU A 17 -15.74 58.92 -3.83
N ILE A 18 -16.32 59.83 -3.03
CA ILE A 18 -16.08 59.91 -1.58
C ILE A 18 -16.69 58.70 -0.86
N GLU A 19 -17.88 58.24 -1.27
CA GLU A 19 -18.49 57.00 -0.76
C GLU A 19 -17.70 55.75 -1.17
N ALA A 20 -17.13 55.73 -2.38
CA ALA A 20 -16.26 54.64 -2.87
C ALA A 20 -14.87 54.67 -2.23
N GLU A 21 -14.32 55.84 -1.89
CA GLU A 21 -13.08 55.98 -1.12
C GLU A 21 -13.29 55.62 0.34
N ASN A 22 -14.42 56.00 0.94
CA ASN A 22 -14.79 55.60 2.30
C ASN A 22 -15.15 54.11 2.41
N SER A 23 -15.75 53.51 1.37
CA SER A 23 -15.97 52.05 1.31
C SER A 23 -14.66 51.29 1.06
N LYS A 24 -13.75 51.81 0.24
CA LYS A 24 -12.37 51.28 0.08
C LYS A 24 -11.50 51.45 1.34
N LYS A 25 -11.73 52.49 2.15
CA LYS A 25 -11.08 52.65 3.46
C LYS A 25 -11.61 51.64 4.47
N ARG A 26 -12.93 51.40 4.50
CA ARG A 26 -13.55 50.34 5.33
C ARG A 26 -13.21 48.91 4.88
N LEU A 27 -12.88 48.71 3.61
CA LEU A 27 -12.41 47.42 3.06
C LEU A 27 -10.90 47.20 3.17
N ARG A 28 -10.12 48.20 3.59
CA ARG A 28 -8.66 48.07 3.82
C ARG A 28 -8.27 47.96 5.29
N ASP A 29 -9.23 48.12 6.22
CA ASP A 29 -9.02 47.95 7.67
C ASP A 29 -9.61 46.63 8.22
N SER A 30 -9.86 45.63 7.37
CA SER A 30 -10.32 44.30 7.80
C SER A 30 -9.40 43.17 7.33
N THR A 31 -8.09 43.39 7.40
CA THR A 31 -7.05 42.35 7.24
C THR A 31 -6.29 42.16 8.55
N GLU A 32 -7.02 42.01 9.65
CA GLU A 32 -6.56 41.16 10.74
C GLU A 32 -7.56 40.01 10.87
N PRO A 33 -7.14 38.74 10.72
CA PRO A 33 -7.98 37.66 11.21
C PRO A 33 -8.16 37.90 12.70
N ILE A 34 -9.41 38.07 13.14
CA ILE A 34 -9.73 38.05 14.58
C ILE A 34 -9.50 36.62 15.06
N HIS A 35 -8.23 36.25 15.26
CA HIS A 35 -7.85 35.13 16.09
C HIS A 35 -7.98 35.62 17.52
N LEU A 36 -9.18 35.51 18.09
CA LEU A 36 -9.29 35.49 19.55
C LEU A 36 -8.43 34.32 20.02
N PRO A 37 -7.34 34.55 20.77
CA PRO A 37 -6.50 33.46 21.25
C PRO A 37 -7.38 32.54 22.10
N ILE A 38 -7.23 31.23 22.01
CA ILE A 38 -8.04 30.28 22.80
C ILE A 38 -8.09 30.61 24.31
N LEU A 39 -7.05 31.29 24.80
CA LEU A 39 -6.93 31.77 26.19
C LEU A 39 -7.86 32.96 26.53
N SER A 40 -8.51 33.59 25.56
CA SER A 40 -9.48 34.68 25.79
C SER A 40 -10.90 34.18 26.03
N PHE A 41 -11.17 32.88 25.87
CA PHE A 41 -12.48 32.32 26.17
C PHE A 41 -12.69 32.20 27.69
N PRO A 42 -13.93 32.41 28.18
CA PRO A 42 -14.27 32.13 29.58
C PRO A 42 -13.94 30.69 29.97
N THR A 43 -13.54 30.48 31.23
CA THR A 43 -13.10 29.16 31.73
C THR A 43 -14.21 28.13 31.63
N GLU A 44 -15.46 28.53 31.78
CA GLU A 44 -16.65 27.69 31.64
C GLU A 44 -16.79 27.14 30.22
N ILE A 45 -16.53 27.97 29.21
CA ILE A 45 -16.55 27.56 27.80
C ILE A 45 -15.40 26.60 27.52
N LEU A 46 -14.20 26.89 28.03
CA LEU A 46 -13.04 26.00 27.88
C LEU A 46 -13.27 24.64 28.57
N LEU A 47 -13.85 24.62 29.77
CA LEU A 47 -14.22 23.38 30.47
C LEU A 47 -15.28 22.60 29.71
N SER A 48 -16.27 23.28 29.13
CA SER A 48 -17.28 22.65 28.27
C SER A 48 -16.63 21.99 27.05
N VAL A 49 -15.74 22.69 26.35
CA VAL A 49 -14.98 22.12 25.23
C VAL A 49 -14.15 20.91 25.67
N ILE A 50 -13.35 21.05 26.74
CA ILE A 50 -12.49 19.98 27.26
C ILE A 50 -13.31 18.73 27.63
N SER A 51 -14.50 18.90 28.20
CA SER A 51 -15.38 17.78 28.57
C SER A 51 -15.86 16.95 27.37
N HIS A 52 -15.86 17.52 26.17
CA HIS A 52 -16.21 16.84 24.92
C HIS A 52 -15.00 16.27 24.17
N LEU A 53 -13.77 16.58 24.59
CA LEU A 53 -12.57 16.04 23.94
C LEU A 53 -12.31 14.60 24.40
N PRO A 54 -11.87 13.69 23.50
CA PRO A 54 -11.35 12.39 23.90
C PRO A 54 -10.18 12.51 24.88
N SER A 55 -10.02 11.54 25.78
CA SER A 55 -8.96 11.56 26.81
C SER A 55 -7.55 11.83 26.25
N PRO A 56 -7.10 11.24 25.12
CA PRO A 56 -5.78 11.54 24.57
C PRO A 56 -5.60 13.02 24.19
N TRP A 57 -6.67 13.68 23.74
CA TRP A 57 -6.62 15.08 23.30
C TRP A 57 -6.66 16.04 24.47
N GLN A 58 -7.40 15.70 25.54
CA GLN A 58 -7.33 16.43 26.81
C GLN A 58 -5.89 16.43 27.34
N LEU A 59 -5.19 15.30 27.24
CA LEU A 59 -3.82 15.18 27.70
C LEU A 59 -2.84 15.96 26.82
N SER A 60 -2.99 15.89 25.48
CA SER A 60 -2.20 16.71 24.54
C SER A 60 -2.36 18.20 24.86
N LEU A 61 -3.60 18.67 25.08
CA LEU A 61 -3.89 20.05 25.47
C LEU A 61 -3.28 20.39 26.83
N GLY A 62 -3.36 19.48 27.80
CA GLY A 62 -2.77 19.66 29.13
C GLY A 62 -1.23 19.80 29.11
N LEU A 63 -0.56 19.29 28.08
CA LEU A 63 0.89 19.42 27.90
C LEU A 63 1.32 20.77 27.32
N THR A 64 0.41 21.57 26.75
CA THR A 64 0.80 22.82 26.09
C THR A 64 1.18 23.92 27.08
N CYS A 65 0.49 24.02 28.23
CA CYS A 65 0.80 25.00 29.26
C CYS A 65 0.21 24.64 30.64
N ARG A 66 0.70 25.31 31.69
CA ARG A 66 0.25 25.10 33.07
C ARG A 66 -1.26 25.32 33.24
N PHE A 67 -1.84 26.34 32.59
CA PHE A 67 -3.26 26.63 32.69
C PHE A 67 -4.13 25.47 32.20
N PHE A 68 -3.86 24.95 30.99
CA PHE A 68 -4.59 23.79 30.47
C PHE A 68 -4.29 22.53 31.27
N SER A 69 -3.07 22.35 31.77
CA SER A 69 -2.72 21.25 32.67
C SER A 69 -3.64 21.17 33.88
N GLU A 70 -3.93 22.30 34.54
CA GLU A 70 -4.86 22.33 35.68
C GLU A 70 -6.31 22.08 35.27
N LEU A 71 -6.73 22.57 34.09
CA LEU A 71 -8.09 22.34 33.59
C LEU A 71 -8.35 20.87 33.22
N THR A 72 -7.33 20.17 32.70
CA THR A 72 -7.44 18.77 32.23
C THR A 72 -7.17 17.74 33.33
N ARG A 73 -6.53 18.14 34.45
CA ARG A 73 -6.18 17.27 35.60
C ARG A 73 -7.37 16.72 36.40
N ARG A 74 -8.59 17.16 36.13
CA ARG A 74 -9.79 16.73 36.88
C ARG A 74 -10.11 15.23 36.71
N ASN A 75 -9.56 14.57 35.69
CA ASN A 75 -9.70 13.15 35.47
C ASN A 75 -8.38 12.44 35.81
N THR A 76 -8.44 11.36 36.60
CA THR A 76 -7.31 10.47 36.85
C THR A 76 -6.60 10.13 35.54
N LEU A 77 -5.30 10.43 35.44
CA LEU A 77 -4.49 10.10 34.27
C LEU A 77 -4.68 8.60 34.00
N PRO A 78 -5.24 8.21 32.84
CA PRO A 78 -5.35 6.79 32.51
C PRO A 78 -3.95 6.20 32.48
N ARG A 79 -3.80 4.93 32.90
CA ARG A 79 -2.56 4.20 32.66
C ARG A 79 -2.28 4.22 31.15
N PHE A 80 -1.16 4.79 30.77
CA PHE A 80 -0.72 4.90 29.37
C PHE A 80 -0.22 3.55 28.85
N GLU A 81 -1.12 2.61 28.70
CA GLU A 81 -0.82 1.26 28.23
C GLU A 81 -1.73 0.87 27.06
N GLY A 82 -1.22 0.01 26.20
CA GLY A 82 -1.96 -0.55 25.06
C GLY A 82 -2.52 0.53 24.11
N LYS A 83 -3.81 0.42 23.81
CA LYS A 83 -4.50 1.26 22.82
C LYS A 83 -4.49 2.75 23.17
N TYR A 84 -4.61 3.10 24.46
CA TYR A 84 -4.59 4.49 24.91
C TYR A 84 -3.26 5.17 24.65
N LEU A 85 -2.14 4.45 24.87
CA LEU A 85 -0.81 4.96 24.56
C LEU A 85 -0.65 5.23 23.05
N VAL A 86 -1.10 4.30 22.21
CA VAL A 86 -1.04 4.42 20.75
C VAL A 86 -1.83 5.64 20.27
N GLU A 87 -3.07 5.82 20.75
CA GLU A 87 -3.90 6.98 20.40
C GLU A 87 -3.28 8.30 20.88
N PHE A 88 -2.72 8.31 22.08
CA PHE A 88 -2.04 9.48 22.64
C PHE A 88 -0.79 9.86 21.85
N LEU A 89 0.10 8.91 21.56
CA LEU A 89 1.31 9.19 20.79
C LEU A 89 0.98 9.58 19.34
N SER A 90 -0.05 8.98 18.74
CA SER A 90 -0.54 9.39 17.41
C SER A 90 -1.11 10.81 17.42
N THR A 91 -1.75 11.22 18.52
CA THR A 91 -2.22 12.59 18.73
C THR A 91 -1.05 13.56 18.84
N LEU A 92 -0.01 13.20 19.61
CA LEU A 92 1.19 14.04 19.73
C LEU A 92 1.96 14.15 18.42
N GLN A 93 2.05 13.09 17.62
CA GLN A 93 2.63 13.16 16.28
C GLN A 93 1.91 14.18 15.39
N ARG A 94 0.58 14.26 15.47
CA ARG A 94 -0.21 15.24 14.71
C ARG A 94 0.08 16.67 15.17
N ASP A 95 0.22 16.88 16.47
CA ASP A 95 0.28 18.21 17.07
C ASP A 95 1.72 18.78 17.11
N ILE A 96 2.74 17.93 17.07
CA ILE A 96 4.15 18.31 17.21
C ILE A 96 4.90 18.11 15.88
N PRO A 97 5.42 19.17 15.25
CA PRO A 97 6.16 19.06 14.00
C PRO A 97 7.51 18.36 14.19
N ASN A 98 8.03 17.79 13.10
CA ASN A 98 9.31 17.08 13.02
C ASN A 98 9.41 15.87 13.97
N MET A 99 8.26 15.29 14.31
CA MET A 99 8.17 14.09 15.12
C MET A 99 7.27 13.07 14.42
N TYR A 100 7.61 11.78 14.57
CA TYR A 100 6.76 10.69 14.16
C TYR A 100 6.66 9.62 15.23
N PHE A 101 5.52 8.95 15.27
CA PHE A 101 5.20 7.87 16.17
C PHE A 101 5.58 6.53 15.52
N CYS A 102 6.50 5.82 16.14
CA CYS A 102 6.92 4.50 15.70
C CYS A 102 6.07 3.42 16.41
N TYR A 103 5.23 2.73 15.63
CA TYR A 103 4.38 1.64 16.10
C TYR A 103 5.15 0.40 16.58
N CYS A 104 6.42 0.23 16.17
CA CYS A 104 7.26 -0.89 16.58
C CYS A 104 7.68 -0.78 18.06
N CYS A 105 8.08 0.42 18.48
CA CYS A 105 8.63 0.65 19.82
C CYS A 105 7.68 1.40 20.76
N ASN A 106 6.52 1.84 20.25
CA ASN A 106 5.57 2.72 20.92
C ASN A 106 6.23 4.01 21.45
N LYS A 107 7.02 4.70 20.61
CA LYS A 107 7.70 5.96 20.97
C LYS A 107 7.61 7.00 19.87
N LEU A 108 7.65 8.27 20.27
CA LEU A 108 7.90 9.38 19.35
C LEU A 108 9.39 9.46 19.02
N ARG A 109 9.69 9.72 17.76
CA ARG A 109 11.02 9.82 17.17
C ARG A 109 11.11 11.11 16.38
N THR A 110 12.31 11.64 16.27
CA THR A 110 12.60 12.77 15.39
C THR A 110 12.40 12.37 13.94
N LEU A 111 11.72 13.22 13.19
CA LEU A 111 11.51 13.08 11.75
C LEU A 111 12.44 14.05 11.01
N ASP A 112 13.12 13.56 9.98
CA ASP A 112 13.69 14.41 8.94
C ASP A 112 12.80 14.35 7.68
N PRO A 113 12.03 15.41 7.35
CA PRO A 113 11.12 15.40 6.20
C PRO A 113 11.78 15.19 4.83
N ASN A 114 13.10 15.38 4.74
CA ASN A 114 13.86 15.24 3.50
C ASN A 114 14.36 13.81 3.26
N LEU A 115 14.29 12.94 4.26
CA LEU A 115 14.70 11.55 4.16
C LEU A 115 13.49 10.65 3.93
N ASP A 116 13.65 9.64 3.07
CA ASP A 116 12.68 8.55 2.99
C ASP A 116 12.66 7.73 4.27
N TYR A 117 11.56 6.99 4.50
CA TYR A 117 11.41 6.20 5.72
C TYR A 117 12.63 5.34 5.99
N LYS A 118 13.16 4.60 5.00
CA LYS A 118 14.32 3.70 5.17
C LYS A 118 15.54 4.40 5.81
N ASN A 119 15.73 5.68 5.52
CA ASN A 119 16.86 6.49 5.98
C ASN A 119 16.55 7.29 7.26
N GLN A 120 15.34 7.18 7.80
CA GLN A 120 15.00 7.80 9.08
C GLN A 120 15.78 7.15 10.22
N ALA A 121 16.09 7.94 11.24
CA ALA A 121 16.60 7.38 12.48
C ALA A 121 15.61 6.32 13.02
N HIS A 122 16.15 5.21 13.54
CA HIS A 122 15.42 4.09 14.15
C HIS A 122 14.83 3.02 13.20
N THR A 123 14.99 3.12 11.88
CA THR A 123 14.44 2.12 10.94
C THR A 123 15.09 0.75 11.05
N GLU A 124 16.41 0.69 11.21
CA GLU A 124 17.17 -0.57 11.33
C GLU A 124 16.87 -1.34 12.62
N THR A 125 16.35 -0.65 13.63
CA THR A 125 16.01 -1.24 14.95
C THR A 125 14.51 -1.36 15.17
N ALA A 126 13.72 -1.13 14.12
CA ALA A 126 12.27 -1.24 14.14
C ALA A 126 11.84 -2.72 14.12
N GLY A 127 11.28 -3.20 15.24
CA GLY A 127 10.69 -4.54 15.32
C GLY A 127 9.39 -4.70 14.49
N VAL A 128 8.90 -5.94 14.38
CA VAL A 128 7.63 -6.23 13.70
C VAL A 128 6.45 -5.92 14.63
N PHE A 129 5.40 -5.30 14.09
CA PHE A 129 4.11 -5.07 14.76
C PHE A 129 2.96 -5.56 13.87
N THR A 130 1.74 -5.58 14.41
CA THR A 130 0.55 -6.02 13.68
C THR A 130 0.35 -5.20 12.40
N ASN A 131 0.20 -5.88 11.27
CA ASN A 131 0.06 -5.27 9.95
C ASN A 131 1.22 -4.32 9.55
N SER A 132 2.44 -4.57 10.02
CA SER A 132 3.57 -3.66 9.83
C SER A 132 4.07 -3.52 8.39
N ARG A 133 3.82 -4.50 7.52
CA ARG A 133 4.32 -4.48 6.14
C ARG A 133 3.43 -5.26 5.19
N TRP A 134 3.17 -4.67 4.05
CA TRP A 134 2.75 -5.43 2.88
C TRP A 134 3.97 -6.11 2.28
N ALA A 135 4.08 -7.42 2.52
CA ALA A 135 5.10 -8.27 1.93
C ALA A 135 4.39 -9.32 1.07
N PRO A 136 4.31 -9.14 -0.25
CA PRO A 136 3.81 -10.20 -1.09
C PRO A 136 4.78 -11.39 -1.04
N ASP A 137 4.37 -12.46 -0.35
CA ASP A 137 5.16 -13.70 -0.29
C ASP A 137 4.93 -14.52 -1.57
N PRO A 138 5.93 -14.75 -2.42
CA PRO A 138 5.75 -15.52 -3.63
C PRO A 138 5.58 -17.02 -3.29
N THR A 139 4.41 -17.57 -3.59
CA THR A 139 4.15 -19.01 -3.48
C THR A 139 4.77 -19.74 -4.67
N ASN A 140 6.10 -19.86 -4.71
CA ASN A 140 6.79 -20.35 -5.90
C ASN A 140 6.89 -21.87 -5.93
N PHE A 141 6.38 -22.49 -6.99
CA PHE A 141 6.84 -23.81 -7.44
C PHE A 141 7.92 -23.60 -8.50
N LEU A 142 9.18 -23.81 -8.10
CA LEU A 142 10.31 -23.57 -9.00
C LEU A 142 10.39 -24.65 -10.09
N HIS A 143 9.82 -24.35 -11.25
CA HIS A 143 9.97 -25.17 -12.46
C HIS A 143 11.27 -24.89 -13.17
N ILE A 144 11.75 -23.65 -13.08
CA ILE A 144 12.99 -23.17 -13.69
C ILE A 144 13.90 -22.60 -12.61
N LYS A 145 15.19 -22.47 -12.94
CA LYS A 145 16.13 -21.76 -12.08
C LYS A 145 15.91 -20.27 -12.32
N LEU A 146 15.49 -19.55 -11.29
CA LEU A 146 15.40 -18.10 -11.35
C LEU A 146 16.79 -17.49 -11.13
N PRO A 147 17.02 -16.27 -11.65
CA PRO A 147 18.22 -15.50 -11.36
C PRO A 147 18.47 -15.39 -9.84
N PRO A 148 19.72 -15.43 -9.37
CA PRO A 148 20.03 -15.29 -7.94
C PRO A 148 19.43 -14.03 -7.30
N PHE A 149 19.34 -12.94 -8.07
CA PHE A 149 18.83 -11.64 -7.62
C PHE A 149 17.31 -11.47 -7.81
N PHE A 150 16.61 -12.50 -8.29
CA PHE A 150 15.16 -12.41 -8.50
C PHE A 150 14.39 -12.23 -7.19
N SER A 151 14.85 -12.83 -6.10
CA SER A 151 14.28 -12.59 -4.78
C SER A 151 14.37 -11.10 -4.43
N SER A 152 15.57 -10.51 -4.54
CA SER A 152 15.82 -9.07 -4.29
C SER A 152 14.92 -8.18 -5.14
N PHE A 153 14.77 -8.48 -6.43
CA PHE A 153 13.82 -7.79 -7.31
C PHE A 153 12.38 -7.82 -6.78
N LEU A 154 11.93 -8.95 -6.22
CA LEU A 154 10.61 -9.03 -5.58
C LEU A 154 10.57 -8.30 -4.22
N PHE A 155 11.69 -8.14 -3.50
CA PHE A 155 11.72 -7.37 -2.25
C PHE A 155 11.41 -5.88 -2.47
N ASP A 156 11.71 -5.31 -3.63
CA ASP A 156 11.36 -3.91 -3.97
C ASP A 156 9.85 -3.66 -4.00
N THR A 157 9.06 -4.72 -4.09
CA THR A 157 7.59 -4.67 -4.08
C THR A 157 7.03 -4.56 -2.65
N LYS A 158 7.86 -4.56 -1.60
CA LYS A 158 7.40 -4.50 -0.21
C LYS A 158 7.18 -3.06 0.25
N ILE A 159 6.04 -2.78 0.88
CA ILE A 159 5.76 -1.45 1.45
C ILE A 159 5.53 -1.61 2.94
N SER A 160 6.28 -0.89 3.76
CA SER A 160 6.02 -0.87 5.20
C SER A 160 4.84 0.06 5.51
N PHE A 161 4.10 -0.24 6.57
CA PHE A 161 3.03 0.65 7.02
C PHE A 161 3.59 2.03 7.37
N MET A 162 4.79 2.09 7.95
CA MET A 162 5.42 3.36 8.32
C MET A 162 5.75 4.22 7.11
N GLU A 163 6.20 3.64 5.99
CA GLU A 163 6.39 4.37 4.72
C GLU A 163 5.09 5.05 4.27
N ALA A 164 3.99 4.28 4.21
CA ALA A 164 2.69 4.80 3.81
C ALA A 164 2.14 5.83 4.82
N ASN A 165 2.28 5.57 6.11
CA ASN A 165 1.80 6.44 7.18
C ASN A 165 2.49 7.80 7.15
N LEU A 166 3.83 7.84 7.00
CA LEU A 166 4.56 9.11 6.94
C LEU A 166 4.17 9.93 5.71
N VAL A 167 4.04 9.31 4.54
CA VAL A 167 3.55 10.01 3.34
C VAL A 167 2.17 10.62 3.58
N MET A 168 1.25 9.85 4.18
CA MET A 168 -0.10 10.34 4.46
C MET A 168 -0.13 11.40 5.57
N ASN A 169 0.71 11.30 6.60
CA ASN A 169 0.80 12.35 7.62
C ASN A 169 1.28 13.68 7.02
N ARG A 170 2.22 13.64 6.06
CA ARG A 170 2.62 14.84 5.31
C ARG A 170 1.47 15.44 4.53
N HIS A 171 0.66 14.60 3.87
CA HIS A 171 -0.54 15.04 3.15
C HIS A 171 -1.55 15.73 4.07
N PHE A 172 -1.85 15.13 5.22
CA PHE A 172 -2.85 15.67 6.16
C PHE A 172 -2.37 16.85 7.01
N HIS A 173 -1.09 16.91 7.35
CA HIS A 173 -0.56 17.83 8.36
C HIS A 173 0.58 18.73 7.85
N GLY A 174 0.97 18.60 6.59
CA GLY A 174 1.99 19.43 5.95
C GLY A 174 3.41 18.87 6.06
N LEU A 175 4.36 19.64 5.50
CA LEU A 175 5.74 19.20 5.24
C LEU A 175 6.49 18.68 6.48
N SER A 176 6.25 19.26 7.65
CA SER A 176 6.95 18.89 8.90
C SER A 176 6.46 17.59 9.54
N HIS A 177 5.43 16.93 9.00
CA HIS A 177 4.78 15.78 9.63
C HIS A 177 4.98 14.46 8.87
N GLY A 178 5.75 14.46 7.78
CA GLY A 178 6.07 13.22 7.10
C GLY A 178 7.01 13.35 5.91
N THR A 179 7.09 12.26 5.14
CA THR A 179 8.03 12.12 4.02
C THR A 179 7.35 12.38 2.68
N SER A 180 8.14 12.66 1.65
CA SER A 180 7.62 12.92 0.30
C SER A 180 6.90 11.71 -0.28
N LEU A 181 5.85 11.94 -1.06
CA LEU A 181 5.15 10.91 -1.84
C LEU A 181 6.11 10.15 -2.78
N ARG A 182 7.15 10.83 -3.28
CA ARG A 182 8.18 10.23 -4.15
C ARG A 182 8.95 9.09 -3.48
N GLY A 183 9.00 9.02 -2.15
CA GLY A 183 9.64 7.90 -1.43
C GLY A 183 8.95 6.54 -1.65
N LEU A 184 7.73 6.53 -2.21
CA LEU A 184 7.00 5.31 -2.60
C LEU A 184 7.15 4.97 -4.09
N GLU A 185 7.78 5.82 -4.88
CA GLU A 185 8.12 5.53 -6.28
C GLU A 185 9.27 4.53 -6.33
N ARG A 186 9.14 3.51 -7.19
CA ARG A 186 10.18 2.49 -7.36
C ARG A 186 10.29 2.10 -8.80
N CYS A 187 11.52 1.84 -9.23
CA CYS A 187 11.81 1.30 -10.54
C CYS A 187 12.98 0.33 -10.41
N SER A 188 12.76 -0.91 -10.83
CA SER A 188 13.76 -1.97 -10.73
C SER A 188 13.80 -2.75 -12.03
N ILE A 189 15.00 -3.09 -12.47
CA ILE A 189 15.22 -3.86 -13.69
C ILE A 189 16.14 -5.03 -13.36
N LEU A 190 15.75 -6.20 -13.83
CA LEU A 190 16.58 -7.41 -13.78
C LEU A 190 16.64 -7.99 -15.18
N GLU A 191 17.85 -8.17 -15.71
CA GLU A 191 18.08 -8.83 -16.99
C GLU A 191 18.95 -10.07 -16.78
N ASP A 192 18.49 -11.24 -17.22
CA ASP A 192 19.25 -12.49 -17.12
C ASP A 192 18.79 -13.53 -18.16
N VAL A 193 19.66 -14.48 -18.49
CA VAL A 193 19.35 -15.59 -19.39
C VAL A 193 18.72 -16.73 -18.58
N ILE A 194 17.51 -17.12 -18.99
CA ILE A 194 16.71 -18.14 -18.26
C ILE A 194 16.49 -19.37 -19.15
N GLU A 195 16.96 -20.52 -18.70
CA GLU A 195 16.74 -21.80 -19.38
C GLU A 195 15.32 -22.35 -19.09
N LEU A 196 14.38 -22.17 -20.02
CA LEU A 196 12.99 -22.63 -19.88
C LEU A 196 12.74 -24.06 -20.38
N GLY A 197 13.71 -24.65 -21.08
CA GLY A 197 13.57 -25.97 -21.72
C GLY A 197 13.38 -27.11 -20.73
N ARG A 198 13.98 -27.01 -19.53
CA ARG A 198 14.04 -28.11 -18.55
C ARG A 198 13.29 -27.75 -17.27
N CYS A 199 12.52 -28.72 -16.76
CA CYS A 199 11.84 -28.59 -15.47
C CYS A 199 12.72 -29.18 -14.35
N ILE A 200 13.03 -28.39 -13.31
CA ILE A 200 13.86 -28.82 -12.17
C ILE A 200 13.14 -29.85 -11.30
N MET A 201 11.81 -29.70 -11.15
CA MET A 201 10.97 -30.62 -10.37
C MET A 201 11.00 -32.06 -10.90
N PHE A 202 11.35 -32.27 -12.18
CA PHE A 202 11.40 -33.59 -12.80
C PHE A 202 12.65 -34.40 -12.38
N ARG A 203 13.66 -33.79 -11.72
CA ARG A 203 14.96 -34.43 -11.43
C ARG A 203 15.29 -34.68 -9.96
N ARG A 204 14.55 -34.18 -8.96
CA ARG A 204 14.96 -34.34 -7.54
C ARG A 204 13.80 -34.56 -6.56
N LYS A 205 13.93 -35.61 -5.73
CA LYS A 205 13.42 -35.62 -4.34
C LYS A 205 14.10 -34.45 -3.61
N LEU A 206 13.50 -33.27 -3.60
CA LEU A 206 14.08 -32.08 -2.97
C LEU A 206 14.21 -32.33 -1.46
N LYS A 207 15.46 -32.38 -0.97
CA LYS A 207 15.76 -32.23 0.45
C LYS A 207 15.41 -30.79 0.83
N LYS A 208 14.74 -30.64 1.96
CA LYS A 208 14.08 -29.44 2.50
C LYS A 208 15.01 -28.23 2.81
N ARG A 209 16.26 -28.20 2.32
CA ARG A 209 17.34 -27.34 2.83
C ARG A 209 17.92 -26.30 1.86
N ASP A 210 17.39 -26.15 0.66
CA ASP A 210 17.81 -25.07 -0.25
C ASP A 210 16.97 -23.78 -0.04
N TYR A 211 16.57 -23.50 1.20
CA TYR A 211 15.95 -22.23 1.56
C TYR A 211 17.05 -21.17 1.61
N ILE A 212 16.98 -20.27 0.62
CA ILE A 212 17.48 -18.90 0.56
C ILE A 212 18.22 -18.47 1.83
N SER A 213 19.55 -18.34 1.74
CA SER A 213 20.36 -17.61 2.71
C SER A 213 19.90 -16.15 2.72
N GLU A 214 19.43 -15.67 3.86
CA GLU A 214 19.14 -14.25 4.12
C GLU A 214 20.45 -13.48 4.30
N ASP A 215 21.25 -13.36 3.23
CA ASP A 215 22.35 -12.40 3.20
C ASP A 215 21.88 -11.19 2.39
N PHE A 216 21.32 -10.23 3.12
CA PHE A 216 20.92 -8.92 2.59
C PHE A 216 22.17 -8.13 2.18
N VAL A 217 22.37 -8.01 0.88
CA VAL A 217 23.14 -6.91 0.29
C VAL A 217 22.16 -6.10 -0.53
N ASP A 218 21.94 -4.84 -0.12
CA ASP A 218 21.13 -3.85 -0.82
C ASP A 218 21.84 -3.48 -2.13
N PRO A 219 21.33 -3.87 -3.31
CA PRO A 219 21.84 -3.33 -4.54
C PRO A 219 21.17 -1.97 -4.74
N GLU A 220 21.98 -0.91 -4.77
CA GLU A 220 21.61 0.42 -5.25
C GLU A 220 20.56 0.30 -6.35
N ALA A 221 19.29 0.54 -5.98
CA ALA A 221 18.23 0.75 -6.94
C ALA A 221 18.66 1.96 -7.76
N LYS A 222 19.24 1.72 -8.94
CA LYS A 222 19.54 2.80 -9.87
C LYS A 222 18.19 3.40 -10.27
N PHE A 223 17.91 4.58 -9.72
CA PHE A 223 16.96 5.51 -10.32
C PHE A 223 17.43 5.74 -11.75
N LEU A 224 16.85 5.02 -12.69
CA LEU A 224 16.97 5.37 -14.10
C LEU A 224 15.93 6.46 -14.34
N GLU A 225 16.41 7.71 -14.37
CA GLU A 225 15.68 8.82 -14.99
C GLU A 225 15.52 8.62 -16.51
N GLU A 226 16.28 7.69 -17.09
CA GLU A 226 16.20 7.31 -18.51
C GLU A 226 15.15 6.22 -18.72
N ASN A 227 14.36 6.37 -19.78
CA ASN A 227 13.34 5.40 -20.18
C ASN A 227 13.95 3.98 -20.25
N PRO A 228 13.65 3.09 -19.28
CA PRO A 228 14.30 1.78 -19.21
C PRO A 228 13.89 0.85 -20.36
N GLU A 229 12.80 1.18 -21.06
CA GLU A 229 12.36 0.51 -22.28
C GLU A 229 13.28 0.85 -23.48
N ALA A 230 14.07 1.93 -23.41
CA ALA A 230 15.01 2.35 -24.45
C ALA A 230 16.41 1.71 -24.32
N LEU A 231 16.70 1.03 -23.21
CA LEU A 231 17.98 0.36 -23.03
C LEU A 231 18.05 -0.92 -23.89
N PRO A 232 19.13 -1.15 -24.66
CA PRO A 232 19.25 -2.34 -25.48
C PRO A 232 19.25 -3.60 -24.60
N ARG A 233 18.42 -4.59 -24.97
CA ARG A 233 18.32 -5.91 -24.31
C ARG A 233 19.17 -6.90 -25.07
N ARG A 234 19.85 -7.82 -24.37
CA ARG A 234 20.43 -8.99 -25.03
C ARG A 234 19.32 -9.86 -25.63
N GLU A 235 19.43 -10.21 -26.90
CA GLU A 235 18.38 -10.96 -27.63
C GLU A 235 17.96 -12.27 -26.95
N ASP A 236 18.89 -12.95 -26.27
CA ASP A 236 18.70 -14.22 -25.56
C ASP A 236 18.21 -14.09 -24.10
N ALA A 237 18.17 -12.87 -23.55
CA ALA A 237 17.89 -12.65 -22.13
C ALA A 237 16.43 -12.27 -21.85
N TRP A 238 15.95 -12.60 -20.65
CA TRP A 238 14.70 -12.08 -20.13
C TRP A 238 14.97 -10.80 -19.34
N ARG A 239 14.17 -9.76 -19.58
CA ARG A 239 14.12 -8.53 -18.82
C ARG A 239 12.84 -8.48 -17.99
N PHE A 240 13.00 -8.26 -16.69
CA PHE A 240 11.94 -7.97 -15.75
C PHE A 240 12.03 -6.51 -15.36
N LEU A 241 11.01 -5.73 -15.71
CA LEU A 241 10.86 -4.34 -15.29
C LEU A 241 9.74 -4.28 -14.27
N PHE A 242 10.00 -3.67 -13.12
CA PHE A 242 9.01 -3.32 -12.11
C PHE A 242 8.98 -1.80 -11.96
N ARG A 243 7.79 -1.22 -12.02
CA ARG A 243 7.56 0.19 -11.70
C ARG A 243 6.42 0.33 -10.71
N SER A 244 6.62 1.15 -9.69
CA SER A 244 5.62 1.53 -8.70
C SER A 244 5.42 3.03 -8.76
N SER A 245 4.17 3.47 -8.92
CA SER A 245 3.77 4.87 -8.92
C SER A 245 2.71 5.08 -7.84
N PRO A 246 2.92 6.03 -6.91
CA PRO A 246 1.93 6.39 -5.91
C PRO A 246 1.13 7.63 -6.33
N LYS A 247 -0.12 7.72 -5.88
CA LYS A 247 -0.99 8.91 -5.97
C LYS A 247 -1.80 9.06 -4.69
N ILE A 248 -2.19 10.28 -4.35
CA ILE A 248 -3.17 10.54 -3.29
C ILE A 248 -4.41 11.10 -3.96
N ILE A 249 -5.55 10.43 -3.80
CA ILE A 249 -6.83 10.78 -4.42
C ILE A 249 -7.88 10.72 -3.31
N ASP A 250 -8.67 11.78 -3.14
CA ASP A 250 -9.69 11.87 -2.09
C ASP A 250 -9.19 11.46 -0.69
N ASP A 251 -8.04 12.01 -0.26
CA ASP A 251 -7.41 11.71 1.04
C ASP A 251 -7.00 10.24 1.27
N GLU A 252 -6.90 9.46 0.20
CA GLU A 252 -6.48 8.07 0.25
C GLU A 252 -5.27 7.79 -0.63
N LEU A 253 -4.39 6.91 -0.16
CA LEU A 253 -3.20 6.49 -0.88
C LEU A 253 -3.55 5.41 -1.91
N PHE A 254 -3.23 5.68 -3.17
CA PHE A 254 -3.26 4.72 -4.26
C PHE A 254 -1.86 4.38 -4.72
N ILE A 255 -1.64 3.12 -5.11
CA ILE A 255 -0.37 2.67 -5.69
C ILE A 255 -0.66 1.84 -6.93
N ALA A 256 -0.14 2.28 -8.08
CA ALA A 256 -0.11 1.49 -9.29
C ALA A 256 1.25 0.77 -9.42
N ARG A 257 1.20 -0.50 -9.79
CA ARG A 257 2.35 -1.35 -10.04
C ARG A 257 2.29 -1.93 -11.43
N PHE A 258 3.40 -1.87 -12.13
CA PHE A 258 3.53 -2.36 -13.49
C PHE A 258 4.70 -3.34 -13.54
N TYR A 259 4.42 -4.57 -13.93
CA TYR A 259 5.44 -5.56 -14.26
C TYR A 259 5.44 -5.79 -15.76
N THR A 260 6.60 -5.60 -16.39
CA THR A 260 6.81 -5.91 -17.80
C THR A 260 7.90 -6.96 -17.91
N LEU A 261 7.56 -8.13 -18.43
CA LEU A 261 8.49 -9.21 -18.69
C LEU A 261 8.66 -9.33 -20.20
N THR A 262 9.86 -9.07 -20.69
CA THR A 262 10.18 -9.14 -22.11
C THR A 262 11.32 -10.12 -22.34
N GLY A 263 11.20 -11.00 -23.31
CA GLY A 263 12.22 -12.01 -23.58
C GLY A 263 12.11 -12.64 -24.95
N PRO A 264 12.95 -13.65 -25.23
CA PRO A 264 12.94 -14.37 -26.50
C PRO A 264 11.58 -15.03 -26.80
N PRO A 265 11.31 -15.41 -28.06
CA PRO A 265 10.08 -16.08 -28.43
C PRO A 265 10.07 -17.49 -27.84
N VAL A 266 9.03 -17.83 -27.09
CA VAL A 266 8.94 -19.12 -26.39
C VAL A 266 7.62 -19.82 -26.64
N THR A 267 7.64 -21.15 -26.48
CA THR A 267 6.42 -21.94 -26.53
C THR A 267 5.51 -21.61 -25.35
N ARG A 268 4.20 -21.81 -25.51
CA ARG A 268 3.21 -21.62 -24.44
C ARG A 268 3.55 -22.40 -23.16
N GLU A 269 4.17 -23.57 -23.29
CA GLU A 269 4.57 -24.39 -22.13
C GLU A 269 5.78 -23.82 -21.40
N GLN A 270 6.76 -23.26 -22.12
CA GLN A 270 7.89 -22.56 -21.52
C GLN A 270 7.43 -21.30 -20.79
N LEU A 271 6.49 -20.57 -21.37
CA LEU A 271 5.87 -19.41 -20.72
C LEU A 271 5.17 -19.79 -19.42
N LYS A 272 4.39 -20.88 -19.42
CA LYS A 272 3.72 -21.38 -18.20
C LYS A 272 4.72 -21.70 -17.08
N LYS A 273 5.85 -22.34 -17.41
CA LYS A 273 6.91 -22.61 -16.42
C LYS A 273 7.52 -21.33 -15.85
N LEU A 274 7.74 -20.33 -16.70
CA LEU A 274 8.25 -19.03 -16.29
C LEU A 274 7.28 -18.38 -15.30
N MET A 275 6.00 -18.24 -15.69
CA MET A 275 4.97 -17.61 -14.88
C MET A 275 4.73 -18.30 -13.54
N GLU A 276 4.71 -19.63 -13.49
CA GLU A 276 4.56 -20.38 -12.23
C GLU A 276 5.77 -20.22 -11.30
N SER A 277 6.97 -20.12 -11.89
CA SER A 277 8.20 -19.97 -11.11
C SER A 277 8.35 -18.55 -10.58
N THR A 278 7.97 -17.54 -11.37
CA THR A 278 8.02 -16.13 -10.97
C THR A 278 6.89 -15.76 -10.00
N SER A 279 5.70 -16.36 -10.18
CA SER A 279 4.47 -16.17 -9.39
C SER A 279 4.27 -14.72 -8.96
N ILE A 280 4.15 -13.83 -9.95
CA ILE A 280 4.12 -12.39 -9.69
C ILE A 280 2.92 -12.07 -8.79
N PRO A 281 3.16 -11.50 -7.60
CA PRO A 281 2.11 -11.25 -6.65
C PRO A 281 1.27 -10.05 -7.09
N ILE A 282 -0.04 -10.25 -7.17
CA ILE A 282 -1.00 -9.16 -7.42
C ILE A 282 -1.29 -8.48 -6.09
N CYS A 283 -1.70 -9.25 -5.08
CA CYS A 283 -1.85 -8.77 -3.70
C CYS A 283 -1.47 -9.88 -2.71
N SER A 284 -1.81 -9.73 -1.43
CA SER A 284 -1.66 -10.80 -0.44
C SER A 284 -2.58 -12.00 -0.72
N HIS A 285 -3.67 -11.80 -1.47
CA HIS A 285 -4.66 -12.82 -1.78
C HIS A 285 -4.42 -13.51 -3.12
N LEU A 286 -3.93 -12.77 -4.13
CA LEU A 286 -3.85 -13.21 -5.52
C LEU A 286 -2.43 -13.21 -6.07
N THR A 287 -2.11 -14.20 -6.90
CA THR A 287 -0.91 -14.23 -7.74
C THR A 287 -1.27 -14.46 -9.20
N CYS A 288 -0.47 -13.88 -10.09
CA CYS A 288 -0.47 -14.22 -11.50
C CYS A 288 0.39 -15.48 -11.68
N SER A 289 -0.23 -16.58 -12.10
CA SER A 289 0.41 -17.88 -12.21
C SER A 289 -0.03 -18.62 -13.48
N ALA A 290 0.57 -19.78 -13.73
CA ALA A 290 0.21 -20.61 -14.89
C ALA A 290 0.56 -22.08 -14.63
N PHE A 291 -0.22 -23.04 -15.10
CA PHE A 291 0.04 -24.45 -14.80
C PHE A 291 0.76 -25.11 -15.97
N PRO A 292 2.06 -25.40 -15.84
CA PRO A 292 2.78 -26.17 -16.84
C PRO A 292 2.32 -27.63 -16.83
N TYR A 293 2.41 -28.30 -17.98
CA TYR A 293 2.03 -29.72 -18.10
C TYR A 293 2.81 -30.63 -17.15
N CYS A 294 4.04 -30.26 -16.76
CA CYS A 294 4.81 -31.03 -15.80
C CYS A 294 4.17 -31.10 -14.38
N CYS A 295 3.23 -30.20 -14.04
CA CYS A 295 2.43 -30.27 -12.81
C CYS A 295 1.23 -31.23 -12.90
N TYR A 296 0.82 -31.63 -14.10
CA TYR A 296 -0.43 -32.36 -14.33
C TYR A 296 -0.39 -33.80 -13.80
N LEU A 297 0.75 -34.48 -13.94
CA LEU A 297 0.91 -35.88 -13.50
C LEU A 297 0.78 -36.06 -11.98
N GLY A 298 0.98 -34.99 -11.19
CA GLY A 298 0.94 -35.06 -9.73
C GLY A 298 -0.32 -34.51 -9.04
N ARG A 299 -1.15 -33.68 -9.72
CA ARG A 299 -2.13 -32.82 -9.00
C ARG A 299 -3.62 -32.94 -9.38
N ARG A 300 -4.01 -33.83 -10.31
CA ARG A 300 -5.42 -34.01 -10.76
C ARG A 300 -6.19 -32.68 -10.94
N LEU A 301 -5.54 -31.66 -11.50
CA LEU A 301 -6.15 -30.33 -11.64
C LEU A 301 -7.29 -30.37 -12.68
N PRO A 302 -8.39 -29.60 -12.48
CA PRO A 302 -9.46 -29.50 -13.46
C PRO A 302 -8.95 -29.06 -14.83
N ARG A 303 -9.39 -29.73 -15.91
CA ARG A 303 -8.93 -29.47 -17.29
C ARG A 303 -9.08 -28.01 -17.73
N ARG A 304 -10.00 -27.23 -17.13
CA ARG A 304 -10.19 -25.79 -17.40
C ARG A 304 -8.90 -24.98 -17.18
N TYR A 305 -8.14 -25.26 -16.13
CA TYR A 305 -6.92 -24.53 -15.78
C TYR A 305 -5.72 -24.82 -16.69
N LEU A 306 -5.75 -25.90 -17.48
CA LEU A 306 -4.70 -26.20 -18.45
C LEU A 306 -4.77 -25.30 -19.68
N ARG A 307 -5.95 -24.71 -19.96
CA ARG A 307 -6.19 -23.91 -21.16
C ARG A 307 -6.03 -22.40 -20.91
N CYS A 308 -6.09 -21.95 -19.67
CA CYS A 308 -5.89 -20.55 -19.30
C CYS A 308 -4.40 -20.25 -19.09
N CYS A 309 -3.90 -19.18 -19.71
CA CYS A 309 -2.56 -18.66 -19.52
C CYS A 309 -2.59 -17.20 -20.02
N PRO A 310 -2.41 -16.21 -19.14
CA PRO A 310 -2.24 -16.32 -17.68
C PRO A 310 -3.52 -16.82 -16.97
N PHE A 311 -3.45 -17.21 -15.70
CA PHE A 311 -4.63 -17.26 -14.84
C PHE A 311 -4.29 -16.73 -13.44
N ILE A 312 -5.33 -16.34 -12.72
CA ILE A 312 -5.22 -15.79 -11.38
C ILE A 312 -5.41 -16.88 -10.36
N TRP A 313 -4.40 -17.04 -9.50
CA TRP A 313 -4.41 -18.03 -8.44
C TRP A 313 -4.64 -17.36 -7.10
N SER A 314 -5.57 -17.91 -6.34
CA SER A 314 -5.74 -17.56 -4.93
C SER A 314 -4.70 -18.29 -4.09
N LYS A 315 -3.89 -17.56 -3.30
CA LYS A 315 -2.87 -18.18 -2.44
C LYS A 315 -3.48 -19.13 -1.40
N ASN A 316 -4.66 -18.77 -0.90
CA ASN A 316 -5.39 -19.53 0.11
C ASN A 316 -6.75 -20.01 -0.41
N LEU A 317 -7.29 -21.05 0.24
CA LEU A 317 -8.67 -21.47 0.02
C LEU A 317 -9.56 -20.65 0.94
N TYR A 318 -10.29 -19.72 0.36
CA TYR A 318 -11.28 -18.94 1.06
C TYR A 318 -12.61 -19.69 1.04
N ARG A 319 -13.24 -19.82 2.21
CA ARG A 319 -14.58 -20.39 2.30
C ARG A 319 -15.58 -19.29 2.60
N ASP A 320 -16.71 -19.34 1.93
CA ASP A 320 -17.88 -18.58 2.36
C ASP A 320 -18.42 -19.17 3.68
N GLY A 321 -19.36 -18.46 4.31
CA GLY A 321 -20.00 -18.94 5.55
C GLY A 321 -20.88 -20.19 5.39
N ASP A 322 -21.07 -20.71 4.17
CA ASP A 322 -21.74 -22.00 3.92
C ASP A 322 -20.71 -23.12 3.72
N GLY A 323 -19.41 -22.79 3.87
CA GLY A 323 -18.29 -23.71 3.70
C GLY A 323 -17.90 -23.98 2.25
N LYS A 324 -18.51 -23.31 1.26
CA LYS A 324 -18.14 -23.42 -0.15
C LYS A 324 -16.88 -22.61 -0.42
N ILE A 325 -16.03 -23.11 -1.30
CA ILE A 325 -14.82 -22.42 -1.72
C ILE A 325 -15.23 -21.21 -2.57
N ILE A 326 -14.74 -20.03 -2.19
CA ILE A 326 -14.83 -18.83 -3.01
C ILE A 326 -13.91 -19.05 -4.20
N GLU A 327 -14.50 -19.33 -5.36
CA GLU A 327 -13.78 -19.36 -6.62
C GLU A 327 -13.54 -17.90 -7.05
N PHE A 328 -12.27 -17.53 -7.18
CA PHE A 328 -11.90 -16.29 -7.84
C PHE A 328 -12.04 -16.53 -9.33
N ASP A 329 -13.03 -15.89 -9.93
CA ASP A 329 -13.20 -15.94 -11.36
C ASP A 329 -12.13 -15.04 -12.02
N PRO A 330 -11.22 -15.61 -12.83
CA PRO A 330 -10.18 -14.85 -13.51
C PRO A 330 -10.72 -13.81 -14.52
N GLU A 331 -12.02 -13.84 -14.85
CA GLU A 331 -12.66 -12.77 -15.65
C GLU A 331 -12.94 -11.50 -14.84
N HIS A 332 -12.85 -11.56 -13.51
CA HIS A 332 -12.96 -10.39 -12.66
C HIS A 332 -11.56 -9.79 -12.48
N ASP A 333 -11.30 -8.67 -13.15
CA ASP A 333 -10.10 -7.83 -13.07
C ASP A 333 -9.87 -7.17 -11.68
N SER A 334 -10.40 -7.78 -10.61
CA SER A 334 -10.42 -7.23 -9.26
C SER A 334 -10.32 -8.35 -8.22
N CYS A 335 -9.65 -8.04 -7.11
CA CYS A 335 -9.66 -8.91 -5.93
C CYS A 335 -10.98 -8.75 -5.16
N LEU A 336 -11.55 -9.88 -4.73
CA LEU A 336 -12.77 -9.89 -3.94
C LEU A 336 -12.57 -9.58 -2.45
N LEU A 337 -11.32 -9.45 -1.99
CA LEU A 337 -10.98 -9.36 -0.56
C LEU A 337 -10.21 -8.10 -0.17
N CYS A 338 -9.66 -7.38 -1.15
CA CYS A 338 -9.07 -6.07 -0.97
C CYS A 338 -9.34 -5.22 -2.21
N SER A 339 -9.21 -3.90 -2.07
CA SER A 339 -9.38 -2.94 -3.15
C SER A 339 -8.18 -2.94 -4.11
N THR A 340 -7.97 -4.06 -4.78
CA THR A 340 -6.96 -4.26 -5.82
C THR A 340 -7.64 -4.58 -7.13
N ASP A 341 -7.31 -3.82 -8.15
CA ASP A 341 -7.66 -4.12 -9.54
C ASP A 341 -6.40 -4.49 -10.31
N TYR A 342 -6.55 -5.30 -11.35
CA TYR A 342 -5.43 -5.71 -12.19
C TYR A 342 -5.86 -5.90 -13.63
N ASP A 343 -4.88 -5.84 -14.52
CA ASP A 343 -5.02 -6.14 -15.94
C ASP A 343 -3.75 -6.88 -16.38
N ILE A 344 -3.92 -7.92 -17.20
CA ILE A 344 -2.81 -8.75 -17.67
C ILE A 344 -2.95 -8.97 -19.17
N SER A 345 -1.94 -8.50 -19.90
CA SER A 345 -1.81 -8.75 -21.33
C SER A 345 -0.60 -9.63 -21.61
N VAL A 346 -0.76 -10.61 -22.50
CA VAL A 346 0.32 -11.46 -22.99
C VAL A 346 0.38 -11.33 -24.50
N ASP A 347 1.56 -10.97 -24.98
CA ASP A 347 1.90 -10.91 -26.39
C ASP A 347 3.01 -11.91 -26.70
N LEU A 348 2.77 -12.82 -27.64
CA LEU A 348 3.69 -13.90 -27.99
C LEU A 348 4.41 -13.67 -29.32
N LYS A 349 4.11 -12.58 -30.03
CA LYS A 349 4.46 -12.47 -31.46
C LYS A 349 4.86 -11.08 -31.92
N THR A 350 4.59 -10.01 -31.17
CA THR A 350 5.04 -8.69 -31.59
C THR A 350 6.57 -8.63 -31.56
N ASN A 351 7.18 -8.35 -32.72
CA ASN A 351 8.63 -8.17 -32.90
C ASN A 351 9.52 -9.40 -32.58
N ASN A 352 9.03 -10.63 -32.77
CA ASN A 352 9.77 -11.86 -32.40
C ASN A 352 10.11 -11.96 -30.89
N GLU A 353 9.43 -11.19 -30.04
CA GLU A 353 9.63 -11.25 -28.59
C GLU A 353 8.37 -11.79 -27.90
N THR A 354 8.56 -12.31 -26.69
CA THR A 354 7.47 -12.60 -25.76
C THR A 354 7.39 -11.47 -24.74
N THR A 355 6.23 -10.82 -24.63
CA THR A 355 5.98 -9.75 -23.66
C THR A 355 4.78 -10.08 -22.77
N ILE A 356 4.95 -9.96 -21.46
CA ILE A 356 3.87 -10.04 -20.47
C ILE A 356 3.83 -8.71 -19.75
N LYS A 357 2.66 -8.06 -19.75
CA LYS A 357 2.42 -6.84 -18.96
C LYS A 357 1.37 -7.14 -17.91
N ILE A 358 1.67 -6.79 -16.67
CA ILE A 358 0.76 -6.92 -15.52
C ILE A 358 0.66 -5.52 -14.91
N SER A 359 -0.52 -4.92 -15.02
CA SER A 359 -0.85 -3.63 -14.41
C SER A 359 -1.71 -3.90 -13.19
N ILE A 360 -1.39 -3.30 -12.05
CA ILE A 360 -2.11 -3.52 -10.78
C ILE A 360 -2.33 -2.19 -10.11
N TYR A 361 -3.52 -1.97 -9.56
CA TYR A 361 -3.94 -0.74 -8.91
C TYR A 361 -4.43 -1.05 -7.52
N HIS A 362 -3.81 -0.44 -6.51
CA HIS A 362 -4.13 -0.66 -5.10
C HIS A 362 -4.68 0.61 -4.48
N ARG A 363 -5.76 0.49 -3.69
CA ARG A 363 -6.26 1.54 -2.81
C ARG A 363 -5.93 1.18 -1.36
N LEU A 364 -4.88 1.78 -0.80
CA LEU A 364 -4.37 1.47 0.54
C LEU A 364 -5.11 2.21 1.67
N GLY A 365 -5.95 3.20 1.33
CA GLY A 365 -6.75 3.98 2.27
C GLY A 365 -6.00 5.16 2.87
N SER A 366 -6.44 5.63 4.04
CA SER A 366 -5.86 6.81 4.70
C SER A 366 -4.50 6.54 5.35
N CYS A 367 -4.19 5.25 5.59
CA CYS A 367 -2.97 4.77 6.23
C CYS A 367 -2.66 5.45 7.58
N ARG A 368 -3.68 5.92 8.31
CA ARG A 368 -3.51 6.61 9.60
C ARG A 368 -3.24 5.67 10.77
N SER A 369 -3.63 4.40 10.63
CA SER A 369 -3.43 3.35 11.62
C SER A 369 -3.09 2.01 10.93
N PRO A 370 -2.28 1.13 11.52
CA PRO A 370 -2.06 -0.22 11.00
C PRO A 370 -3.34 -1.06 10.92
N SER A 371 -4.38 -0.63 11.64
CA SER A 371 -5.72 -1.23 11.61
C SER A 371 -6.68 -0.50 10.67
N ASP A 372 -6.21 0.46 9.87
CA ASP A 372 -7.01 1.07 8.80
C ASP A 372 -7.55 -0.05 7.91
N LYS A 373 -8.84 -0.02 7.66
CA LYS A 373 -9.60 -1.06 6.98
C LYS A 373 -8.95 -1.48 5.67
N HIS A 374 -8.64 -0.52 4.80
CA HIS A 374 -8.07 -0.82 3.48
C HIS A 374 -6.68 -1.44 3.64
N TRP A 375 -5.78 -0.81 4.40
CA TRP A 375 -4.43 -1.34 4.69
C TRP A 375 -4.47 -2.75 5.31
N ASN A 376 -5.34 -2.95 6.30
CA ASN A 376 -5.54 -4.24 6.97
C ASN A 376 -5.93 -5.34 5.97
N TYR A 377 -6.78 -5.03 5.00
CA TYR A 377 -7.16 -6.00 3.97
C TYR A 377 -5.97 -6.39 3.08
N PHE A 378 -5.01 -5.50 2.87
CA PHE A 378 -3.78 -5.83 2.15
C PHE A 378 -2.83 -6.69 2.97
N VAL A 379 -2.67 -6.39 4.26
CA VAL A 379 -1.57 -6.97 5.04
C VAL A 379 -1.95 -8.24 5.79
N THR A 380 -3.20 -8.41 6.22
CA THR A 380 -3.59 -9.61 6.98
C THR A 380 -3.54 -10.85 6.09
N PRO A 381 -2.61 -11.80 6.32
CA PRO A 381 -2.70 -13.10 5.69
C PRO A 381 -3.87 -13.84 6.33
N LEU A 382 -5.01 -13.85 5.64
CA LEU A 382 -6.13 -14.73 5.96
C LEU A 382 -5.64 -16.20 6.03
N PRO A 383 -6.26 -17.07 6.84
CA PRO A 383 -5.68 -18.32 7.33
C PRO A 383 -5.00 -19.18 6.26
N GLN A 384 -3.77 -19.59 6.57
CA GLN A 384 -3.03 -20.60 5.81
C GLN A 384 -3.63 -21.99 6.09
N ALA A 385 -4.60 -22.40 5.28
CA ALA A 385 -4.61 -23.80 4.87
C ALA A 385 -3.82 -23.83 3.55
N PRO A 386 -2.54 -24.26 3.55
CA PRO A 386 -1.79 -24.33 2.31
C PRO A 386 -2.61 -25.15 1.32
N CYS A 387 -3.00 -24.57 0.19
CA CYS A 387 -3.84 -25.24 -0.81
C CYS A 387 -3.19 -26.55 -1.30
N TRP A 388 -1.85 -26.65 -1.20
CA TRP A 388 -1.12 -27.89 -1.47
C TRP A 388 -1.43 -29.02 -0.49
N LYS A 389 -1.78 -28.75 0.78
CA LYS A 389 -2.18 -29.79 1.75
C LYS A 389 -3.49 -30.48 1.37
N LEU A 390 -4.39 -29.78 0.67
CA LEU A 390 -5.65 -30.36 0.19
C LEU A 390 -5.52 -31.00 -1.20
N LEU A 391 -4.60 -30.51 -2.05
CA LEU A 391 -4.26 -31.18 -3.32
C LEU A 391 -3.48 -32.49 -3.14
N LEU A 392 -2.87 -32.73 -1.97
CA LEU A 392 -2.14 -33.95 -1.64
C LEU A 392 -2.93 -34.96 -0.77
N ASN A 393 -4.21 -34.69 -0.44
CA ASN A 393 -5.03 -35.62 0.33
C ASN A 393 -5.61 -36.73 -0.57
N ALA A 394 -4.71 -37.60 -1.02
CA ALA A 394 -4.92 -39.03 -1.09
C ALA A 394 -3.65 -39.69 -0.49
N ASP A 395 -3.74 -40.10 0.77
CA ASP A 395 -2.86 -41.04 1.46
C ASP A 395 -1.41 -40.64 1.84
N PHE A 396 -1.16 -39.40 2.29
CA PHE A 396 0.10 -39.08 2.99
C PHE A 396 -0.07 -39.07 4.52
N LYS A 397 0.21 -40.20 5.18
CA LYS A 397 0.37 -40.23 6.65
C LYS A 397 1.64 -39.48 7.03
N LEU A 398 1.50 -38.36 7.76
CA LEU A 398 2.62 -37.60 8.32
C LEU A 398 3.46 -38.48 9.28
N PRO A 399 4.80 -38.34 9.31
CA PRO A 399 5.62 -38.88 10.39
C PRO A 399 5.26 -38.19 11.71
N ARG A 400 5.13 -38.97 12.79
CA ARG A 400 4.66 -38.55 14.13
C ARG A 400 5.53 -37.51 14.87
N ASN A 401 6.60 -36.99 14.28
CA ASN A 401 7.54 -36.11 14.97
C ASN A 401 7.63 -34.73 14.29
N PHE A 402 6.54 -33.97 14.36
CA PHE A 402 6.57 -32.53 14.14
C PHE A 402 6.23 -31.87 15.48
N ASP A 403 7.20 -31.89 16.40
CA ASP A 403 7.12 -31.08 17.61
C ASP A 403 7.16 -29.61 17.19
N SER A 404 6.01 -28.96 17.30
CA SER A 404 5.83 -27.52 17.16
C SER A 404 6.49 -26.83 18.35
N ASN A 405 7.78 -26.52 18.24
CA ASN A 405 8.50 -25.73 19.23
C ASN A 405 8.77 -24.27 18.81
N ASP A 406 8.13 -23.79 17.74
CA ASP A 406 8.17 -22.37 17.38
C ASP A 406 6.94 -21.64 17.94
N GLY A 407 7.00 -21.32 19.23
CA GLY A 407 5.98 -20.55 19.97
C GLY A 407 5.95 -19.06 19.63
N LEU A 408 5.72 -18.70 18.35
CA LEU A 408 5.68 -17.29 17.93
C LEU A 408 4.51 -16.89 17.02
N PHE A 409 3.42 -17.67 17.01
CA PHE A 409 2.16 -17.26 16.37
C PHE A 409 1.01 -17.42 17.35
N ASP A 410 0.47 -16.30 17.80
CA ASP A 410 -0.78 -16.24 18.55
C ASP A 410 -1.92 -16.71 17.64
N PHE A 411 -2.41 -17.92 17.89
CA PHE A 411 -3.51 -18.56 17.14
C PHE A 411 -4.90 -17.99 17.49
N GLY A 412 -4.98 -16.88 18.24
CA GLY A 412 -6.22 -16.36 18.81
C GLY A 412 -7.11 -15.50 17.89
N ASN A 413 -6.62 -14.99 16.75
CA ASN A 413 -7.36 -14.05 15.90
C ASN A 413 -7.44 -14.52 14.44
N PHE A 414 -8.19 -15.60 14.22
CA PHE A 414 -8.53 -16.01 12.86
C PHE A 414 -9.73 -15.20 12.35
N PRO A 415 -9.62 -14.58 11.15
CA PRO A 415 -10.77 -14.01 10.45
C PRO A 415 -11.85 -15.07 10.28
N SER A 416 -13.02 -14.82 10.84
CA SER A 416 -14.16 -15.72 10.67
C SER A 416 -14.62 -15.70 9.21
N ALA A 417 -15.31 -16.75 8.76
CA ALA A 417 -15.95 -16.73 7.44
C ALA A 417 -16.93 -15.54 7.28
N GLN A 418 -17.42 -14.99 8.39
CA GLN A 418 -18.22 -13.75 8.41
C GLN A 418 -17.38 -12.50 8.10
N GLU A 419 -16.13 -12.42 8.56
CA GLU A 419 -15.23 -11.31 8.21
C GLU A 419 -14.86 -11.34 6.72
N ILE A 420 -14.63 -12.53 6.15
CA ILE A 420 -14.39 -12.67 4.70
C ILE A 420 -15.62 -12.22 3.89
N ARG A 421 -16.83 -12.58 4.35
CA ARG A 421 -18.09 -12.11 3.75
C ARG A 421 -18.23 -10.59 3.81
N SER A 422 -17.92 -9.97 4.96
CA SER A 422 -18.03 -8.51 5.09
C SER A 422 -17.04 -7.79 4.18
N ARG A 423 -15.80 -8.30 4.06
CA ARG A 423 -14.79 -7.72 3.14
C ARG A 423 -15.29 -7.70 1.70
N HIS A 424 -15.84 -8.82 1.21
CA HIS A 424 -16.31 -8.91 -0.17
C HIS A 424 -17.46 -7.95 -0.48
N LEU A 425 -18.34 -7.69 0.47
CA LEU A 425 -19.45 -6.74 0.30
C LEU A 425 -19.01 -5.27 0.38
N GLU A 426 -17.86 -5.00 0.99
CA GLU A 426 -17.38 -3.64 1.26
C GLU A 426 -16.32 -3.16 0.28
N VAL A 427 -15.75 -4.07 -0.53
CA VAL A 427 -14.82 -3.75 -1.62
C VAL A 427 -15.63 -3.48 -2.88
N ASP A 428 -15.49 -2.28 -3.45
CA ASP A 428 -16.06 -1.93 -4.76
C ASP A 428 -15.08 -2.32 -5.89
N PRO A 429 -15.40 -3.36 -6.71
CA PRO A 429 -14.52 -3.82 -7.77
C PRO A 429 -14.32 -2.76 -8.87
N GLY A 430 -13.08 -2.60 -9.30
CA GLY A 430 -12.71 -1.69 -10.38
C GLY A 430 -12.50 -0.23 -9.94
N VAL A 431 -12.84 0.14 -8.70
CA VAL A 431 -12.68 1.52 -8.21
C VAL A 431 -11.22 1.97 -8.21
N ALA A 432 -10.29 1.10 -7.82
CA ALA A 432 -8.90 1.49 -7.71
C ALA A 432 -8.34 1.88 -9.09
N ARG A 433 -8.68 1.11 -10.13
CA ARG A 433 -8.32 1.39 -11.52
C ARG A 433 -9.08 2.59 -12.09
N ARG A 434 -10.39 2.70 -11.88
CA ARG A 434 -11.21 3.82 -12.37
C ARG A 434 -10.68 5.16 -11.85
N LYS A 435 -10.57 5.30 -10.52
CA LYS A 435 -10.06 6.53 -9.88
C LYS A 435 -8.63 6.86 -10.32
N TRP A 436 -7.78 5.84 -10.50
CA TRP A 436 -6.40 6.06 -10.94
C TRP A 436 -6.29 6.80 -12.27
N HIS A 437 -7.22 6.52 -13.20
CA HIS A 437 -7.24 7.06 -14.56
C HIS A 437 -8.12 8.30 -14.71
N GLU A 438 -9.14 8.49 -13.86
CA GLU A 438 -10.05 9.65 -13.89
C GLU A 438 -9.33 11.00 -13.63
N GLU A 439 -8.18 11.00 -12.96
CA GLU A 439 -7.39 12.21 -12.65
C GLU A 439 -6.10 12.35 -13.45
N ALA A 440 -5.97 11.79 -14.65
CA ALA A 440 -4.98 12.35 -15.58
C ALA A 440 -5.53 13.71 -16.03
N PRO A 441 -4.98 14.87 -15.62
CA PRO A 441 -5.33 16.09 -16.30
C PRO A 441 -4.89 15.88 -17.75
N ASP A 442 -5.81 16.10 -18.68
CA ASP A 442 -5.44 16.42 -20.04
C ASP A 442 -4.43 17.59 -19.97
N GLU A 443 -3.13 17.31 -20.04
CA GLU A 443 -2.14 18.26 -20.57
C GLU A 443 -2.42 18.41 -22.07
N LYS A 444 -3.56 19.03 -22.38
CA LYS A 444 -3.92 19.61 -23.67
C LYS A 444 -4.83 20.80 -23.41
N LEU A 445 -4.21 21.96 -23.20
CA LEU A 445 -4.44 23.19 -23.98
C LEU A 445 -3.45 24.28 -23.59
#